data_AF-A0A938TPG6-F1
#
_entry.id   AF-A0A938TPG6-F1
#
_cell.length_a   1.000
_cell.length_b   1.000
_cell.length_c   1.000
_cell.angle_alpha   90.00
_cell.angle_beta   90.00
_cell.angle_gamma   90.00
#
_symmetry.space_group_name_H-M   'P 1'
#
loop_
_entity.id
_entity.type
_entity.pdbx_description
1 polymer ?
#
loop_
_entity_poly.entity_id
_entity_poly.type
_entity_poly.pdbx_seq_one_letter_code
_entity_poly.pdbx_strand_id
1 'polypeptide(L)'
;MRIIKSTGTEASRVHGFHARSRDALAAAFDARIQLAIFGILAFSAIGLSILAVEVIAALLANRDAEVFAQSILLGFGFAVWNFGTFSAVNGRATDGLGALRALIGNWGRAQDMAMGLSRVFEILDLEPEVADRPEARPMSTFQREVRFERVSYAYRPETPVLHDIEMTARSGTVTAIVGPTGSGKSTLMSLLLRLADPNAGRILIDGVDVRDLTLESLRHHIAIATQENILFSATVAANIAFATPGASRADIVAAARVACADEFISQLPAGYDSVLGERATKLSSGQRQRIVIARAIAKDAPILILDEPTAALDAQTELEVLRNLKRWGEGRCVFLITHRLSTIRQADNVICLRDGRIVAEGSHALLMTNSVAYRGFIEAETGQPA
;
A
#
# COMPACT_ATOMS: atom_id res chain seq x y z
N MET A 1 -1.23 -9.87 24.09
CA MET A 1 -0.92 -10.48 25.42
C MET A 1 -0.66 -9.43 26.50
N ARG A 2 0.28 -8.48 26.32
CA ARG A 2 0.55 -7.41 27.32
C ARG A 2 -0.70 -6.60 27.71
N ILE A 3 -1.50 -6.17 26.74
CA ILE A 3 -2.74 -5.41 26.99
C ILE A 3 -3.79 -6.24 27.74
N ILE A 4 -3.87 -7.54 27.47
CA ILE A 4 -4.85 -8.43 28.13
C ILE A 4 -4.44 -8.63 29.59
N LYS A 5 -3.15 -8.87 29.85
CA LYS A 5 -2.59 -8.95 31.19
C LYS A 5 -2.68 -7.64 31.98
N SER A 6 -2.51 -6.49 31.31
CA SER A 6 -2.61 -5.19 31.97
C SER A 6 -4.04 -4.76 32.26
N THR A 7 -5.03 -5.35 31.58
CA THR A 7 -6.45 -5.03 31.77
C THR A 7 -7.19 -6.05 32.63
N GLY A 8 -6.56 -7.16 33.02
CA GLY A 8 -7.19 -8.22 33.83
C GLY A 8 -8.36 -8.91 33.12
N THR A 9 -8.45 -8.80 31.78
CA THR A 9 -9.61 -9.26 30.99
C THR A 9 -9.46 -10.70 30.50
N GLU A 10 -8.51 -11.47 31.03
CA GLU A 10 -8.25 -12.85 30.63
C GLU A 10 -9.50 -13.72 30.72
N ALA A 11 -10.21 -13.69 31.85
CA ALA A 11 -11.39 -14.50 32.08
C ALA A 11 -12.50 -14.18 31.06
N SER A 12 -12.74 -12.90 30.78
CA SER A 12 -13.74 -12.46 29.79
C SER A 12 -13.39 -12.92 28.37
N ARG A 13 -12.10 -12.83 27.98
CA ARG A 13 -11.63 -13.28 26.66
C ARG A 13 -11.70 -14.79 26.50
N VAL A 14 -11.36 -15.54 27.56
CA VAL A 14 -11.47 -17.01 27.60
C VAL A 14 -12.93 -17.43 27.51
N HIS A 15 -13.83 -16.78 28.27
CA HIS A 15 -15.27 -17.03 28.16
C HIS A 15 -15.82 -16.72 26.77
N GLY A 16 -15.46 -15.58 26.16
CA GLY A 16 -15.87 -15.25 24.80
C GLY A 16 -15.28 -16.16 23.72
N PHE A 17 -14.13 -16.79 23.97
CA PHE A 17 -13.58 -17.84 23.12
C PHE A 17 -14.36 -19.15 23.27
N HIS A 18 -14.65 -19.57 24.50
CA HIS A 18 -15.45 -20.78 24.74
C HIS A 18 -16.87 -20.68 24.20
N ALA A 19 -17.52 -19.52 24.31
CA ALA A 19 -18.84 -19.28 23.73
C ALA A 19 -18.83 -19.47 22.20
N ARG A 20 -17.94 -18.75 21.50
CA ARG A 20 -17.81 -18.86 20.03
C ARG A 20 -17.39 -20.25 19.56
N SER A 21 -16.56 -20.94 20.34
CA SER A 21 -16.16 -22.33 20.05
C SER A 21 -17.34 -23.30 20.21
N ARG A 22 -18.19 -23.11 21.23
CA ARG A 22 -19.42 -23.88 21.41
C ARG A 22 -20.41 -23.64 20.27
N ASP A 23 -20.58 -22.40 19.82
CA ASP A 23 -21.49 -22.09 18.70
C ASP A 23 -21.02 -22.76 17.40
N ALA A 24 -19.71 -22.70 17.12
CA ALA A 24 -19.12 -23.38 15.96
C ALA A 24 -19.26 -24.91 16.04
N LEU A 25 -19.06 -25.50 17.23
CA LEU A 25 -19.25 -26.93 17.46
C LEU A 25 -20.71 -27.35 17.36
N ALA A 26 -21.65 -26.54 17.84
CA ALA A 26 -23.09 -26.79 17.75
C ALA A 26 -23.55 -26.78 16.29
N ALA A 27 -23.14 -25.78 15.49
CA ALA A 27 -23.44 -25.73 14.07
C ALA A 27 -22.87 -26.94 13.30
N ALA A 28 -21.64 -27.35 13.62
CA ALA A 28 -21.04 -28.55 13.02
C ALA A 28 -21.74 -29.84 13.46
N PHE A 29 -22.25 -29.90 14.69
CA PHE A 29 -23.00 -31.02 15.23
C PHE A 29 -24.37 -31.15 14.57
N ASP A 30 -25.11 -30.05 14.42
CA ASP A 30 -26.40 -30.01 13.73
C ASP A 30 -26.27 -30.46 12.27
N ALA A 31 -25.24 -29.98 11.57
CA ALA A 31 -24.95 -30.44 10.21
C ALA A 31 -24.69 -31.95 10.15
N ARG A 32 -23.95 -32.52 11.12
CA ARG A 32 -23.69 -33.97 11.21
C ARG A 32 -24.96 -34.77 11.51
N ILE A 33 -25.82 -34.28 12.40
CA ILE A 33 -27.11 -34.90 12.71
C ILE A 33 -27.98 -34.96 11.46
N GLN A 34 -28.11 -33.84 10.72
CA GLN A 34 -28.92 -33.81 9.50
C GLN A 34 -28.40 -34.78 8.43
N LEU A 35 -27.08 -34.82 8.22
CA LEU A 35 -26.44 -35.79 7.33
C LEU A 35 -26.67 -37.26 7.78
N ALA A 36 -26.61 -37.54 9.07
CA ALA A 36 -26.84 -38.87 9.62
C ALA A 36 -28.30 -39.33 9.47
N ILE A 37 -29.27 -38.46 9.81
CA ILE A 37 -30.70 -38.74 9.64
C ILE A 37 -31.02 -39.00 8.17
N PHE A 38 -30.53 -38.16 7.26
CA PHE A 38 -30.69 -38.35 5.83
C PHE A 38 -30.13 -39.71 5.37
N GLY A 39 -28.93 -40.07 5.84
CA GLY A 39 -28.32 -41.37 5.56
C GLY A 39 -29.16 -42.55 6.03
N ILE A 40 -29.68 -42.51 7.26
CA ILE A 40 -30.53 -43.58 7.84
C ILE A 40 -31.82 -43.74 7.03
N LEU A 41 -32.48 -42.64 6.66
CA LEU A 41 -33.72 -42.67 5.88
C LEU A 41 -33.48 -43.23 4.47
N ALA A 42 -32.42 -42.77 3.80
CA ALA A 42 -32.05 -43.28 2.48
C ALA A 42 -31.74 -44.78 2.50
N PHE A 43 -30.97 -45.25 3.49
CA PHE A 43 -30.64 -46.66 3.64
C PHE A 43 -31.87 -47.52 3.92
N SER A 44 -32.75 -47.06 4.81
CA SER A 44 -34.01 -47.75 5.15
C SER A 44 -34.95 -47.86 3.95
N ALA A 45 -35.08 -46.81 3.15
CA ALA A 45 -35.92 -46.81 1.94
C ALA A 45 -35.40 -47.76 0.87
N ILE A 46 -34.08 -47.80 0.65
CA ILE A 46 -33.45 -48.75 -0.28
C ILE A 46 -33.63 -50.18 0.22
N GLY A 47 -33.40 -50.43 1.51
CA GLY A 47 -33.57 -51.75 2.12
C GLY A 47 -35.01 -52.28 2.02
N LEU A 48 -36.01 -51.44 2.29
CA LEU A 48 -37.43 -51.80 2.16
C LEU A 48 -37.79 -52.13 0.70
N SER A 49 -37.23 -51.39 -0.26
CA SER A 49 -37.45 -51.63 -1.69
C SER A 49 -36.87 -52.97 -2.14
N ILE A 50 -35.67 -53.34 -1.67
CA ILE A 50 -35.05 -54.63 -1.95
C ILE A 50 -35.89 -55.77 -1.36
N LEU A 51 -36.29 -55.67 -0.09
CA LEU A 51 -37.16 -56.65 0.58
C LEU A 51 -38.48 -56.86 -0.17
N ALA A 52 -39.11 -55.78 -0.65
CA ALA A 52 -40.34 -55.87 -1.41
C ALA A 52 -40.14 -56.64 -2.73
N VAL A 53 -39.03 -56.39 -3.44
CA VAL A 53 -38.68 -57.12 -4.66
C VAL A 53 -38.42 -58.59 -4.39
N GLU A 54 -37.70 -58.93 -3.32
CA GLU A 54 -37.43 -60.31 -2.92
C GLU A 54 -38.71 -61.07 -2.55
N VAL A 55 -39.62 -60.45 -1.80
CA VAL A 55 -40.92 -61.05 -1.45
C VAL A 55 -41.76 -61.31 -2.68
N ILE A 56 -41.81 -60.38 -3.64
CA ILE A 56 -42.53 -60.57 -4.90
C ILE A 56 -41.91 -61.71 -5.71
N ALA A 57 -40.58 -61.77 -5.81
CA ALA A 57 -39.88 -62.84 -6.49
C ALA A 57 -40.14 -64.21 -5.85
N ALA A 58 -40.13 -64.30 -4.51
CA ALA A 58 -40.43 -65.53 -3.78
C ALA A 58 -41.88 -66.00 -3.99
N LEU A 59 -42.84 -65.06 -3.98
CA LEU A 59 -44.26 -65.37 -4.25
C LEU A 59 -44.48 -65.86 -5.69
N LEU A 60 -43.76 -65.30 -6.67
CA LEU A 60 -43.80 -65.73 -8.07
C LEU A 60 -43.19 -67.12 -8.24
N ALA A 61 -42.07 -67.41 -7.57
CA ALA A 61 -41.41 -68.72 -7.63
C ALA A 61 -42.25 -69.85 -7.00
N ASN A 62 -43.07 -69.55 -6.00
CA ASN A 62 -43.87 -70.55 -5.29
C ASN A 62 -45.17 -70.96 -6.05
N ARG A 63 -45.44 -70.39 -7.24
CA ARG A 63 -46.63 -70.72 -8.05
C ARG A 63 -46.45 -71.89 -9.02
N ASP A 64 -45.23 -72.38 -9.23
CA ASP A 64 -44.95 -73.57 -10.06
C ASP A 64 -44.06 -74.54 -9.28
N ALA A 65 -44.60 -75.71 -8.90
CA ALA A 65 -43.91 -76.66 -8.03
C ALA A 65 -43.09 -77.69 -8.81
N GLU A 66 -41.75 -77.70 -8.67
CA GLU A 66 -40.90 -78.90 -8.88
C GLU A 66 -39.60 -78.90 -8.01
N VAL A 67 -39.37 -80.08 -7.38
CA VAL A 67 -38.19 -80.71 -6.70
C VAL A 67 -37.26 -79.91 -5.76
N PHE A 68 -37.07 -80.43 -4.54
CA PHE A 68 -36.24 -79.93 -3.42
C PHE A 68 -34.76 -79.59 -3.76
N ALA A 69 -34.14 -80.28 -4.73
CA ALA A 69 -32.76 -80.00 -5.13
C ALA A 69 -32.64 -78.82 -6.11
N GLN A 70 -33.64 -78.64 -6.98
CA GLN A 70 -33.73 -77.51 -7.89
C GLN A 70 -34.03 -76.23 -7.13
N SER A 71 -34.87 -76.27 -6.10
CA SER A 71 -35.15 -75.12 -5.24
C SER A 71 -33.97 -74.69 -4.37
N ILE A 72 -33.11 -75.61 -3.91
CA ILE A 72 -31.85 -75.25 -3.23
C ILE A 72 -30.86 -74.60 -4.20
N LEU A 73 -30.68 -75.17 -5.41
CA LEU A 73 -29.77 -74.61 -6.43
C LEU A 73 -30.25 -73.25 -6.95
N LEU A 74 -31.56 -73.11 -7.21
CA LEU A 74 -32.17 -71.84 -7.58
C LEU A 74 -32.12 -70.83 -6.44
N GLY A 75 -32.37 -71.25 -5.19
CA GLY A 75 -32.28 -70.39 -4.01
C GLY A 75 -30.85 -69.89 -3.75
N PHE A 76 -29.85 -70.76 -3.92
CA PHE A 76 -28.45 -70.38 -3.80
C PHE A 76 -27.99 -69.49 -4.97
N GLY A 77 -28.37 -69.82 -6.20
CA GLY A 77 -28.13 -68.99 -7.37
C GLY A 77 -28.79 -67.61 -7.26
N PHE A 78 -30.01 -67.55 -6.74
CA PHE A 78 -30.74 -66.32 -6.45
C PHE A 78 -30.07 -65.51 -5.33
N ALA A 79 -29.60 -66.15 -4.26
CA ALA A 79 -28.87 -65.47 -3.19
C ALA A 79 -27.53 -64.88 -3.68
N VAL A 80 -26.76 -65.63 -4.47
CA VAL A 80 -25.51 -65.15 -5.09
C VAL A 80 -25.78 -64.01 -6.07
N TRP A 81 -26.84 -64.12 -6.88
CA TRP A 81 -27.26 -63.07 -7.80
C TRP A 81 -27.68 -61.80 -7.04
N ASN A 82 -28.52 -61.91 -6.01
CA ASN A 82 -28.95 -60.76 -5.20
C ASN A 82 -27.80 -60.12 -4.42
N PHE A 83 -26.87 -60.92 -3.90
CA PHE A 83 -25.68 -60.38 -3.25
C PHE A 83 -24.78 -59.64 -4.24
N GLY A 84 -24.61 -60.19 -5.45
CA GLY A 84 -23.87 -59.54 -6.53
C GLY A 84 -24.53 -58.25 -7.02
N THR A 85 -25.85 -58.25 -7.22
CA THR A 85 -26.60 -57.06 -7.63
C THR A 85 -26.63 -56.02 -6.52
N PHE A 86 -26.82 -56.40 -5.26
CA PHE A 86 -26.74 -55.50 -4.10
C PHE A 86 -25.34 -54.88 -3.98
N SER A 87 -24.29 -55.69 -4.06
CA SER A 87 -22.90 -55.21 -4.01
C SER A 87 -22.60 -54.24 -5.16
N ALA A 88 -23.03 -54.56 -6.38
CA ALA A 88 -22.87 -53.70 -7.55
C ALA A 88 -23.69 -52.40 -7.46
N VAL A 89 -24.92 -52.46 -6.95
CA VAL A 89 -25.78 -51.27 -6.74
C VAL A 89 -25.20 -50.40 -5.63
N ASN A 90 -24.73 -50.99 -4.53
CA ASN A 90 -24.12 -50.25 -3.42
C ASN A 90 -22.80 -49.60 -3.86
N GLY A 91 -21.96 -50.31 -4.62
CA GLY A 91 -20.75 -49.75 -5.23
C GLY A 91 -21.05 -48.56 -6.15
N ARG A 92 -22.03 -48.70 -7.05
CA ARG A 92 -22.47 -47.60 -7.93
C ARG A 92 -23.08 -46.43 -7.15
N ALA A 93 -23.80 -46.70 -6.07
CA ALA A 93 -24.37 -45.67 -5.20
C ALA A 93 -23.28 -44.89 -4.46
N THR A 94 -22.26 -45.58 -3.93
CA THR A 94 -21.11 -44.93 -3.29
C THR A 94 -20.29 -44.11 -4.28
N ASP A 95 -20.07 -44.63 -5.49
CA ASP A 95 -19.36 -43.92 -6.56
C ASP A 95 -20.14 -42.67 -7.01
N GLY A 96 -21.46 -42.79 -7.16
CA GLY A 96 -22.36 -41.69 -7.50
C GLY A 96 -22.36 -40.57 -6.45
N LEU A 97 -22.40 -40.93 -5.15
CA LEU A 97 -22.28 -39.97 -4.06
C LEU A 97 -20.89 -39.31 -4.01
N GLY A 98 -19.84 -40.06 -4.34
CA GLY A 98 -18.48 -39.55 -4.50
C GLY A 98 -18.39 -38.50 -5.62
N ALA A 99 -18.94 -38.81 -6.79
CA ALA A 99 -18.99 -37.90 -7.94
C ALA A 99 -19.79 -36.63 -7.63
N LEU A 100 -20.94 -36.75 -6.95
CA LEU A 100 -21.75 -35.59 -6.54
C LEU A 100 -20.98 -34.68 -5.57
N ARG A 101 -20.32 -35.25 -4.57
CA ARG A 101 -19.48 -34.47 -3.64
C ARG A 101 -18.32 -33.78 -4.37
N ALA A 102 -17.68 -34.47 -5.32
CA ALA A 102 -16.62 -33.88 -6.13
C ALA A 102 -17.14 -32.72 -6.99
N LEU A 103 -18.33 -32.84 -7.58
CA LEU A 103 -18.96 -31.77 -8.34
C LEU A 103 -19.29 -30.55 -7.47
N ILE A 104 -19.89 -30.75 -6.29
CA ILE A 104 -20.16 -29.66 -5.34
C ILE A 104 -18.85 -28.97 -4.92
N GLY A 105 -17.81 -29.75 -4.62
CA GLY A 105 -16.49 -29.22 -4.28
C GLY A 105 -15.84 -28.44 -5.43
N ASN A 106 -15.92 -28.96 -6.66
CA ASN A 106 -15.41 -28.27 -7.85
C ASN A 106 -16.18 -26.99 -8.14
N TRP A 107 -17.50 -27.01 -7.97
CA TRP A 107 -18.36 -25.83 -8.11
C TRP A 107 -18.03 -24.75 -7.09
N GLY A 108 -17.85 -25.12 -5.81
CA GLY A 108 -17.42 -24.19 -4.77
C GLY A 108 -16.07 -23.54 -5.11
N ARG A 109 -15.07 -24.33 -5.53
CA ARG A 109 -13.77 -23.78 -5.99
C ARG A 109 -13.91 -22.87 -7.20
N ALA A 110 -14.78 -23.23 -8.16
CA ALA A 110 -15.04 -22.40 -9.33
C ALA A 110 -15.64 -21.04 -8.95
N GLN A 111 -16.57 -21.01 -7.99
CA GLN A 111 -17.13 -19.76 -7.46
C GLN A 111 -16.08 -18.92 -6.73
N ASP A 112 -15.26 -19.54 -5.88
CA ASP A 112 -14.17 -18.83 -5.18
C ASP A 112 -13.17 -18.21 -6.17
N MET A 113 -12.81 -18.95 -7.23
CA MET A 113 -11.97 -18.44 -8.30
C MET A 113 -12.64 -17.30 -9.07
N ALA A 114 -13.93 -17.41 -9.39
CA ALA A 114 -14.66 -16.35 -10.08
C ALA A 114 -14.69 -15.05 -9.27
N MET A 115 -14.93 -15.12 -7.96
CA MET A 115 -14.87 -13.95 -7.07
C MET A 115 -13.46 -13.40 -6.91
N GLY A 116 -12.44 -14.27 -6.88
CA GLY A 116 -11.04 -13.87 -6.89
C GLY A 116 -10.68 -13.11 -8.16
N LEU A 117 -11.03 -13.65 -9.32
CA LEU A 117 -10.80 -13.05 -10.64
C LEU A 117 -11.54 -11.73 -10.80
N SER A 118 -12.79 -11.62 -10.35
CA SER A 118 -13.56 -10.37 -10.43
C SER A 118 -12.82 -9.20 -9.76
N ARG A 119 -12.19 -9.42 -8.61
CA ARG A 119 -11.41 -8.39 -7.90
C ARG A 119 -10.09 -8.07 -8.62
N VAL A 120 -9.49 -9.05 -9.29
CA VAL A 120 -8.28 -8.82 -10.10
C VAL A 120 -8.64 -7.97 -11.33
N PHE A 121 -9.72 -8.31 -12.03
CA PHE A 121 -10.19 -7.52 -13.18
C PHE A 121 -10.59 -6.11 -12.78
N GLU A 122 -11.26 -5.94 -11.63
CA GLU A 122 -11.56 -4.60 -11.09
C GLU A 122 -10.30 -3.73 -10.95
N ILE A 123 -9.17 -4.30 -10.51
CA ILE A 123 -7.89 -3.57 -10.41
C ILE A 123 -7.26 -3.33 -11.79
N LEU A 124 -7.33 -4.32 -12.69
CA LEU A 124 -6.75 -4.20 -14.04
C LEU A 124 -7.50 -3.22 -14.94
N ASP A 125 -8.80 -3.05 -14.71
CA ASP A 125 -9.68 -2.14 -15.45
C ASP A 125 -9.66 -0.71 -14.87
N LEU A 126 -8.91 -0.45 -13.79
CA LEU A 126 -8.74 0.91 -13.26
C LEU A 126 -7.98 1.78 -14.28
N GLU A 127 -8.65 2.84 -14.74
CA GLU A 127 -8.00 3.88 -15.53
C GLU A 127 -7.17 4.81 -14.62
N PRO A 128 -5.92 5.14 -15.00
CA PRO A 128 -5.12 6.11 -14.27
C PRO A 128 -5.79 7.49 -14.26
N GLU A 129 -5.94 8.09 -13.08
CA GLU A 129 -6.46 9.47 -12.94
C GLU A 129 -5.62 10.49 -13.71
N VAL A 130 -4.31 10.26 -13.79
CA VAL A 130 -3.35 11.10 -14.51
C VAL A 130 -2.64 10.25 -15.57
N ALA A 131 -2.82 10.63 -16.83
CA ALA A 131 -2.15 10.00 -17.98
C ALA A 131 -1.42 11.04 -18.83
N ASP A 132 -0.47 10.56 -19.65
CA ASP A 132 0.19 11.39 -20.64
C ASP A 132 -0.79 11.83 -21.73
N ARG A 133 -0.71 13.11 -22.12
CA ARG A 133 -1.44 13.58 -23.31
C ARG A 133 -0.86 12.91 -24.56
N PRO A 134 -1.66 12.71 -25.62
CA PRO A 134 -1.17 12.11 -26.88
C PRO A 134 0.03 12.85 -27.50
N GLU A 135 0.13 14.16 -27.27
CA GLU A 135 1.21 15.03 -27.77
C GLU A 135 2.27 15.33 -26.69
N ALA A 136 2.26 14.61 -25.56
CA ALA A 136 3.21 14.83 -24.48
C ALA A 136 4.65 14.57 -24.97
N ARG A 137 5.55 15.49 -24.67
CA ARG A 137 6.95 15.43 -25.06
C ARG A 137 7.86 15.19 -23.85
N PRO A 138 9.02 14.52 -24.02
CA PRO A 138 9.95 14.38 -22.92
C PRO A 138 10.49 15.75 -22.50
N MET A 139 10.61 15.95 -21.19
CA MET A 139 11.32 17.09 -20.61
C MET A 139 12.80 17.03 -21.01
N SER A 140 13.33 18.13 -21.53
CA SER A 140 14.72 18.21 -22.00
C SER A 140 15.68 18.57 -20.87
N THR A 141 15.74 19.85 -20.48
CA THR A 141 16.63 20.37 -19.45
C THR A 141 15.92 21.43 -18.64
N PHE A 142 16.20 21.48 -17.33
CA PHE A 142 15.77 22.56 -16.46
C PHE A 142 16.83 23.66 -16.39
N GLN A 143 16.45 24.92 -16.59
CA GLN A 143 17.39 26.04 -16.66
C GLN A 143 16.94 27.27 -15.86
N ARG A 144 15.65 27.60 -15.83
CA ARG A 144 15.19 28.92 -15.38
C ARG A 144 14.37 28.84 -14.10
N GLU A 145 13.19 28.22 -14.14
CA GLU A 145 12.22 28.36 -13.07
C GLU A 145 11.06 27.35 -13.14
N VAL A 146 10.44 27.15 -11.98
CA VAL A 146 9.15 26.50 -11.80
C VAL A 146 8.14 27.59 -11.42
N ARG A 147 7.03 27.68 -12.15
CA ARG A 147 5.98 28.68 -11.91
C ARG A 147 4.63 28.02 -11.70
N PHE A 148 3.91 28.46 -10.68
CA PHE A 148 2.51 28.15 -10.47
C PHE A 148 1.69 29.36 -10.92
N GLU A 149 0.78 29.18 -11.87
CA GLU A 149 -0.08 30.23 -12.39
C GLU A 149 -1.53 29.94 -12.00
N ARG A 150 -2.03 30.64 -10.98
CA ARG A 150 -3.43 30.61 -10.54
C ARG A 150 -3.94 29.21 -10.20
N VAL A 151 -3.10 28.40 -9.58
CA VAL A 151 -3.36 26.98 -9.33
C VAL A 151 -4.39 26.80 -8.22
N SER A 152 -5.47 26.10 -8.52
CA SER A 152 -6.49 25.69 -7.55
C SER A 152 -6.72 24.18 -7.62
N TYR A 153 -6.89 23.54 -6.47
CA TYR A 153 -7.01 22.09 -6.40
C TYR A 153 -7.84 21.61 -5.20
N ALA A 154 -8.58 20.52 -5.41
CA ALA A 154 -9.42 19.83 -4.45
C ALA A 154 -9.34 18.31 -4.70
N TYR A 155 -9.03 17.51 -3.67
CA TYR A 155 -9.10 16.04 -3.79
C TYR A 155 -10.54 15.55 -3.96
N ARG A 156 -11.50 16.31 -3.43
CA ARG A 156 -12.93 16.13 -3.65
C ARG A 156 -13.52 17.49 -3.96
N PRO A 157 -14.45 17.59 -4.92
CA PRO A 157 -15.03 18.88 -5.35
C PRO A 157 -15.52 19.76 -4.21
N GLU A 158 -16.11 19.15 -3.18
CA GLU A 158 -16.66 19.80 -1.99
C GLU A 158 -15.63 20.34 -0.98
N THR A 159 -14.36 19.92 -1.07
CA THR A 159 -13.30 20.30 -0.12
C THR A 159 -12.06 20.83 -0.85
N PRO A 160 -12.08 22.10 -1.29
CA PRO A 160 -10.91 22.71 -1.92
C PRO A 160 -9.76 22.86 -0.92
N VAL A 161 -8.54 22.57 -1.39
CA VAL A 161 -7.31 22.56 -0.60
C VAL A 161 -6.37 23.68 -0.99
N LEU A 162 -6.30 24.02 -2.28
CA LEU A 162 -5.48 25.10 -2.81
C LEU A 162 -6.36 26.08 -3.60
N HIS A 163 -6.07 27.36 -3.46
CA HIS A 163 -6.86 28.46 -4.03
C HIS A 163 -5.96 29.51 -4.67
N ASP A 164 -6.02 29.61 -5.99
CA ASP A 164 -5.40 30.68 -6.78
C ASP A 164 -3.91 30.90 -6.44
N ILE A 165 -3.16 29.80 -6.30
CA ILE A 165 -1.74 29.82 -5.96
C ILE A 165 -0.93 30.41 -7.12
N GLU A 166 -0.21 31.48 -6.84
CA GLU A 166 0.70 32.14 -7.77
C GLU A 166 2.07 32.31 -7.12
N MET A 167 3.09 31.66 -7.68
CA MET A 167 4.47 31.71 -7.17
C MET A 167 5.47 31.34 -8.24
N THR A 168 6.71 31.80 -8.09
CA THR A 168 7.83 31.43 -8.98
C THR A 168 9.05 31.04 -8.15
N ALA A 169 9.57 29.84 -8.36
CA ALA A 169 10.83 29.37 -7.79
C ALA A 169 11.88 29.29 -8.89
N ARG A 170 13.01 29.98 -8.71
CA ARG A 170 14.07 30.09 -9.73
C ARG A 170 15.15 29.03 -9.52
N SER A 171 15.80 28.64 -10.61
CA SER A 171 17.00 27.81 -10.55
C SER A 171 18.10 28.50 -9.73
N GLY A 172 18.84 27.73 -8.95
CA GLY A 172 19.88 28.19 -8.04
C GLY A 172 19.35 28.82 -6.75
N THR A 173 18.04 28.73 -6.46
CA THR A 173 17.44 29.27 -5.23
C THR A 173 16.83 28.18 -4.38
N VAL A 174 16.84 28.40 -3.06
CA VAL A 174 16.12 27.59 -2.09
C VAL A 174 14.82 28.32 -1.71
N THR A 175 13.68 27.71 -2.06
CA THR A 175 12.35 28.21 -1.71
C THR A 175 11.78 27.41 -0.54
N ALA A 176 11.64 28.04 0.62
CA ALA A 176 11.00 27.43 1.79
C ALA A 176 9.48 27.61 1.74
N ILE A 177 8.74 26.55 2.01
CA ILE A 177 7.28 26.51 2.05
C ILE A 177 6.86 26.27 3.50
N VAL A 178 6.21 27.25 4.10
CA VAL A 178 5.86 27.28 5.53
C VAL A 178 4.36 27.48 5.71
N GLY A 179 3.86 27.16 6.91
CA GLY A 179 2.45 27.34 7.25
C GLY A 179 1.93 26.23 8.16
N PRO A 180 0.74 26.40 8.77
CA PRO A 180 0.17 25.42 9.69
C PRO A 180 -0.10 24.06 9.02
N THR A 181 -0.26 23.02 9.82
CA THR A 181 -0.70 21.71 9.33
C THR A 181 -2.04 21.84 8.60
N GLY A 182 -2.17 21.16 7.46
CA GLY A 182 -3.38 21.25 6.63
C GLY A 182 -3.44 22.46 5.68
N SER A 183 -2.43 23.34 5.65
CA SER A 183 -2.43 24.50 4.74
C SER A 183 -2.23 24.19 3.25
N GLY A 184 -2.00 22.91 2.88
CA GLY A 184 -1.84 22.47 1.49
C GLY A 184 -0.39 22.35 0.98
N LYS A 185 0.63 22.45 1.84
CA LYS A 185 2.07 22.38 1.46
C LYS A 185 2.42 21.10 0.69
N SER A 186 2.09 19.93 1.24
CA SER A 186 2.36 18.65 0.60
C SER A 186 1.55 18.48 -0.68
N THR A 187 0.29 18.95 -0.70
CA THR A 187 -0.55 18.96 -1.91
C THR A 187 0.08 19.79 -3.04
N LEU A 188 0.65 20.95 -2.72
CA LEU A 188 1.33 21.80 -3.70
C LEU A 188 2.49 21.06 -4.38
N MET A 189 3.30 20.34 -3.60
CA MET A 189 4.41 19.53 -4.13
C MET A 189 3.92 18.28 -4.88
N SER A 190 2.82 17.65 -4.44
CA SER A 190 2.18 16.55 -5.16
C SER A 190 1.72 16.95 -6.56
N LEU A 191 1.22 18.19 -6.74
CA LEU A 191 0.86 18.71 -8.06
C LEU A 191 2.09 18.96 -8.94
N LEU A 192 3.22 19.41 -8.36
CA LEU A 192 4.48 19.55 -9.11
C LEU A 192 5.01 18.20 -9.62
N LEU A 193 4.84 17.13 -8.83
CA LEU A 193 5.13 15.75 -9.23
C LEU A 193 4.07 15.14 -10.17
N ARG A 194 3.01 15.89 -10.46
CA ARG A 194 1.85 15.49 -11.25
C ARG A 194 1.29 14.15 -10.75
N LEU A 195 1.12 14.05 -9.41
CA LEU A 195 0.35 12.98 -8.77
C LEU A 195 -1.16 13.23 -8.91
N ALA A 196 -1.54 14.48 -9.14
CA ALA A 196 -2.85 14.92 -9.59
C ALA A 196 -2.67 16.16 -10.49
N ASP A 197 -3.64 16.43 -11.36
CA ASP A 197 -3.67 17.65 -12.17
C ASP A 197 -4.47 18.74 -11.44
N PRO A 198 -4.09 20.03 -11.55
CA PRO A 198 -4.84 21.12 -10.92
C PRO A 198 -6.23 21.27 -11.55
N ASN A 199 -7.26 21.55 -10.72
CA ASN A 199 -8.62 21.78 -11.23
C ASN A 199 -8.72 23.08 -12.03
N ALA A 200 -7.93 24.10 -11.67
CA ALA A 200 -7.80 25.35 -12.40
C ALA A 200 -6.36 25.87 -12.34
N GLY A 201 -5.98 26.68 -13.34
CA GLY A 201 -4.60 27.17 -13.48
C GLY A 201 -3.67 26.16 -14.14
N ARG A 202 -2.36 26.39 -13.99
CA ARG A 202 -1.31 25.53 -14.55
C ARG A 202 0.00 25.63 -13.81
N ILE A 203 0.81 24.59 -13.91
CA ILE A 203 2.18 24.55 -13.38
C ILE A 203 3.12 24.48 -14.59
N LEU A 204 4.08 25.40 -14.63
CA LEU A 204 5.03 25.53 -15.72
C LEU A 204 6.44 25.20 -15.23
N ILE A 205 7.19 24.44 -16.00
CA ILE A 205 8.64 24.27 -15.85
C ILE A 205 9.28 24.88 -17.10
N ASP A 206 10.09 25.93 -16.89
CA ASP A 206 10.70 26.71 -17.98
C ASP A 206 9.71 27.20 -19.04
N GLY A 207 8.46 27.48 -18.64
CA GLY A 207 7.39 27.95 -19.52
C GLY A 207 6.60 26.85 -20.22
N VAL A 208 6.90 25.58 -19.98
CA VAL A 208 6.16 24.43 -20.50
C VAL A 208 5.23 23.90 -19.42
N ASP A 209 3.94 23.71 -19.75
CA ASP A 209 2.98 23.10 -18.82
C ASP A 209 3.39 21.65 -18.52
N VAL A 210 3.39 21.29 -17.23
CA VAL A 210 3.73 19.92 -16.79
C VAL A 210 2.80 18.86 -17.39
N ARG A 211 1.59 19.24 -17.83
CA ARG A 211 0.63 18.36 -18.51
C ARG A 211 1.01 18.03 -19.95
N ASP A 212 1.88 18.83 -20.56
CA ASP A 212 2.42 18.60 -21.91
C ASP A 212 3.76 17.85 -21.89
N LEU A 213 4.23 17.47 -20.69
CA LEU A 213 5.42 16.65 -20.49
C LEU A 213 5.03 15.20 -20.20
N THR A 214 5.84 14.24 -20.68
CA THR A 214 5.65 12.84 -20.29
C THR A 214 5.91 12.67 -18.79
N LEU A 215 5.06 11.92 -18.10
CA LEU A 215 5.14 11.69 -16.65
C LEU A 215 6.49 11.09 -16.24
N GLU A 216 7.01 10.16 -17.04
CA GLU A 216 8.32 9.54 -16.81
C GLU A 216 9.43 10.59 -16.82
N SER A 217 9.49 11.44 -17.86
CA SER A 217 10.54 12.45 -17.97
C SER A 217 10.42 13.53 -16.90
N LEU A 218 9.20 13.99 -16.60
CA LEU A 218 8.93 14.96 -15.52
C LEU A 218 9.44 14.42 -14.18
N ARG A 219 9.04 13.20 -13.83
CA ARG A 219 9.42 12.58 -12.55
C ARG A 219 10.89 12.19 -12.52
N HIS A 220 11.52 11.92 -13.66
CA HIS A 220 12.97 11.72 -13.73
C HIS A 220 13.74 13.00 -13.33
N HIS A 221 13.25 14.18 -13.72
CA HIS A 221 13.87 15.47 -13.41
C HIS A 221 13.52 16.06 -12.04
N ILE A 222 12.74 15.35 -11.22
CA ILE A 222 12.38 15.78 -9.85
C ILE A 222 12.83 14.72 -8.84
N ALA A 223 13.64 15.10 -7.86
CA ALA A 223 13.96 14.29 -6.69
C ALA A 223 13.08 14.70 -5.51
N ILE A 224 12.68 13.73 -4.69
CA ILE A 224 11.91 13.98 -3.47
C ILE A 224 12.48 13.18 -2.29
N ALA A 225 12.62 13.85 -1.15
CA ALA A 225 12.78 13.23 0.16
C ALA A 225 11.52 13.50 0.99
N THR A 226 10.74 12.46 1.27
CA THR A 226 9.49 12.55 2.02
C THR A 226 9.73 12.53 3.53
N GLN A 227 8.75 13.01 4.30
CA GLN A 227 8.77 12.96 5.77
C GLN A 227 8.86 11.52 6.30
N GLU A 228 8.16 10.57 5.67
CA GLU A 228 8.27 9.14 6.01
C GLU A 228 9.54 8.52 5.44
N ASN A 229 10.47 8.16 6.35
CA ASN A 229 11.75 7.58 5.98
C ASN A 229 11.67 6.08 5.70
N ILE A 230 11.14 5.72 4.52
CA ILE A 230 11.05 4.32 4.10
C ILE A 230 12.41 3.82 3.61
N LEU A 231 12.98 2.88 4.37
CA LEU A 231 14.20 2.15 4.03
C LEU A 231 13.86 0.67 3.78
N PHE A 232 14.39 0.13 2.70
CA PHE A 232 14.21 -1.25 2.29
C PHE A 232 15.13 -2.18 3.07
N SER A 233 14.71 -3.43 3.22
CA SER A 233 15.52 -4.51 3.79
C SER A 233 16.66 -4.90 2.82
N ALA A 234 17.63 -4.01 2.65
CA ALA A 234 18.74 -4.08 1.72
C ALA A 234 19.96 -3.35 2.30
N THR A 235 21.10 -3.34 1.59
CA THR A 235 22.28 -2.59 2.04
C THR A 235 22.03 -1.09 2.10
N VAL A 236 22.83 -0.36 2.89
CA VAL A 236 22.80 1.12 2.89
C VAL A 236 23.06 1.66 1.48
N ALA A 237 24.03 1.12 0.77
CA ALA A 237 24.32 1.49 -0.62
C ALA A 237 23.11 1.30 -1.54
N ALA A 238 22.43 0.15 -1.46
CA ALA A 238 21.23 -0.13 -2.25
C ALA A 238 20.08 0.83 -1.90
N ASN A 239 19.96 1.23 -0.63
CA ASN A 239 18.97 2.20 -0.21
C ASN A 239 19.24 3.61 -0.77
N ILE A 240 20.51 4.04 -0.85
CA ILE A 240 20.88 5.34 -1.44
C ILE A 240 20.72 5.29 -2.96
N ALA A 241 21.19 4.21 -3.60
CA ALA A 241 21.09 4.02 -5.05
C ALA A 241 19.68 3.67 -5.55
N PHE A 242 18.69 3.53 -4.67
CA PHE A 242 17.33 3.08 -5.02
C PHE A 242 16.69 3.94 -6.12
N ALA A 243 16.92 5.26 -6.09
CA ALA A 243 16.37 6.20 -7.06
C ALA A 243 17.16 6.27 -8.38
N THR A 244 18.35 5.65 -8.42
CA THR A 244 19.29 5.69 -9.55
C THR A 244 19.91 4.31 -9.75
N PRO A 245 19.18 3.36 -10.37
CA PRO A 245 19.73 2.04 -10.67
C PRO A 245 21.01 2.18 -11.51
N GLY A 246 22.13 1.68 -10.99
CA GLY A 246 23.45 1.80 -11.64
C GLY A 246 24.33 2.95 -11.13
N ALA A 247 23.90 3.70 -10.11
CA ALA A 247 24.75 4.70 -9.47
C ALA A 247 26.09 4.09 -9.02
N SER A 248 27.19 4.77 -9.33
CA SER A 248 28.51 4.29 -8.95
C SER A 248 28.70 4.41 -7.43
N ARG A 249 29.65 3.64 -6.89
CA ARG A 249 30.01 3.76 -5.47
C ARG A 249 30.46 5.17 -5.11
N ALA A 250 31.13 5.87 -6.03
CA ALA A 250 31.58 7.24 -5.83
C ALA A 250 30.38 8.21 -5.70
N ASP A 251 29.36 8.05 -6.54
CA ASP A 251 28.15 8.89 -6.49
C ASP A 251 27.36 8.65 -5.20
N ILE A 252 27.25 7.39 -4.77
CA ILE A 252 26.62 7.02 -3.49
C ILE A 252 27.33 7.68 -2.32
N VAL A 253 28.67 7.64 -2.28
CA VAL A 253 29.45 8.27 -1.21
C VAL A 253 29.36 9.80 -1.29
N ALA A 254 29.39 10.38 -2.48
CA ALA A 254 29.24 11.82 -2.66
C ALA A 254 27.88 12.31 -2.14
N ALA A 255 26.79 11.63 -2.50
CA ALA A 255 25.45 11.94 -2.02
C ALA A 255 25.33 11.78 -0.50
N ALA A 256 25.92 10.71 0.06
CA ALA A 256 25.96 10.49 1.49
C ALA A 256 26.74 11.60 2.22
N ARG A 257 27.83 12.13 1.65
CA ARG A 257 28.56 13.26 2.23
C ARG A 257 27.76 14.55 2.24
N VAL A 258 27.05 14.86 1.15
CA VAL A 258 26.16 16.04 1.11
C VAL A 258 25.09 15.94 2.19
N ALA A 259 24.52 14.75 2.40
CA ALA A 259 23.54 14.48 3.46
C ALA A 259 24.16 14.28 4.86
N CYS A 260 25.46 14.47 5.03
CA CYS A 260 26.21 14.17 6.26
C CYS A 260 26.00 12.73 6.78
N ALA A 261 25.65 11.77 5.92
CA ALA A 261 25.42 10.36 6.29
C ALA A 261 26.72 9.54 6.34
N ASP A 262 27.77 9.96 5.60
CA ASP A 262 29.03 9.24 5.44
C ASP A 262 29.70 8.89 6.78
N GLU A 263 29.62 9.79 7.78
CA GLU A 263 30.29 9.63 9.08
C GLU A 263 29.81 8.36 9.80
N PHE A 264 28.49 8.15 9.85
CA PHE A 264 27.90 7.10 10.68
C PHE A 264 27.80 5.82 9.87
N ILE A 265 27.62 5.93 8.55
CA ILE A 265 27.66 4.79 7.65
C ILE A 265 29.02 4.11 7.76
N SER A 266 30.11 4.88 7.78
CA SER A 266 31.47 4.36 7.94
C SER A 266 31.71 3.66 9.29
N GLN A 267 30.90 3.97 10.32
CA GLN A 267 30.97 3.35 11.64
C GLN A 267 30.13 2.06 11.74
N LEU A 268 29.29 1.75 10.74
CA LEU A 268 28.54 0.51 10.71
C LEU A 268 29.49 -0.69 10.47
N PRO A 269 29.17 -1.89 10.98
CA PRO A 269 30.06 -3.06 10.89
C PRO A 269 30.55 -3.42 9.49
N ALA A 270 29.74 -3.15 8.45
CA ALA A 270 30.10 -3.37 7.05
C ALA A 270 30.01 -2.09 6.20
N GLY A 271 30.09 -0.91 6.84
CA GLY A 271 30.01 0.36 6.13
C GLY A 271 28.73 0.50 5.30
N TYR A 272 28.91 0.92 4.04
CA TYR A 272 27.85 1.01 3.02
C TYR A 272 27.21 -0.34 2.65
N ASP A 273 27.88 -1.46 2.89
CA ASP A 273 27.35 -2.80 2.61
C ASP A 273 26.59 -3.39 3.80
N SER A 274 26.45 -2.63 4.88
CA SER A 274 25.63 -3.02 6.03
C SER A 274 24.18 -3.21 5.61
N VAL A 275 23.64 -4.41 5.83
CA VAL A 275 22.24 -4.73 5.54
C VAL A 275 21.34 -4.11 6.60
N LEU A 276 20.42 -3.27 6.15
CA LEU A 276 19.35 -2.73 6.99
C LEU A 276 18.25 -3.80 7.10
N GLY A 277 17.85 -4.13 8.34
CA GLY A 277 16.71 -5.02 8.58
C GLY A 277 15.38 -4.31 8.34
N GLU A 278 14.27 -5.00 8.62
CA GLU A 278 12.92 -4.45 8.45
C GLU A 278 12.77 -3.10 9.18
N ARG A 279 12.39 -2.04 8.45
CA ARG A 279 12.29 -0.64 8.91
C ARG A 279 13.57 -0.01 9.48
N ALA A 280 14.74 -0.62 9.28
CA ALA A 280 16.02 -0.13 9.77
C ALA A 280 15.98 0.28 11.25
N THR A 281 15.40 -0.57 12.11
CA THR A 281 15.17 -0.31 13.54
C THR A 281 16.44 0.00 14.34
N LYS A 282 17.61 -0.42 13.85
CA LYS A 282 18.92 -0.15 14.47
C LYS A 282 19.45 1.26 14.24
N LEU A 283 18.85 2.04 13.35
CA LEU A 283 19.25 3.42 13.09
C LEU A 283 18.43 4.40 13.94
N SER A 284 19.01 5.55 14.28
CA SER A 284 18.25 6.67 14.82
C SER A 284 17.33 7.26 13.74
N SER A 285 16.31 8.02 14.14
CA SER A 285 15.44 8.74 13.21
C SER A 285 16.24 9.70 12.30
N GLY A 286 17.18 10.46 12.88
CA GLY A 286 18.06 11.34 12.12
C GLY A 286 19.00 10.60 11.15
N GLN A 287 19.50 9.42 11.51
CA GLN A 287 20.29 8.59 10.59
C GLN A 287 19.47 8.10 9.40
N ARG A 288 18.23 7.63 9.64
CA ARG A 288 17.32 7.22 8.56
C ARG A 288 17.03 8.39 7.62
N GLN A 289 16.76 9.56 8.18
CA GLN A 289 16.51 10.79 7.42
C GLN A 289 17.68 11.16 6.52
N ARG A 290 18.92 11.13 7.04
CA ARG A 290 20.13 11.40 6.24
C ARG A 290 20.30 10.42 5.07
N ILE A 291 19.94 9.14 5.23
CA ILE A 291 19.96 8.17 4.12
C ILE A 291 18.92 8.51 3.06
N VAL A 292 17.72 8.95 3.46
CA VAL A 292 16.66 9.34 2.51
C VAL A 292 17.01 10.62 1.77
N ILE A 293 17.63 11.60 2.45
CA ILE A 293 18.18 12.80 1.80
C ILE A 293 19.29 12.41 0.81
N ALA A 294 20.21 11.51 1.21
CA ALA A 294 21.25 11.00 0.32
C ALA A 294 20.66 10.30 -0.91
N ARG A 295 19.57 9.53 -0.76
CA ARG A 295 18.85 8.90 -1.88
C ARG A 295 18.31 9.94 -2.87
N ALA A 296 17.72 11.02 -2.37
CA ALA A 296 17.22 12.09 -3.23
C ALA A 296 18.36 12.82 -3.96
N ILE A 297 19.49 13.07 -3.27
CA ILE A 297 20.69 13.70 -3.85
C ILE A 297 21.34 12.79 -4.90
N ALA A 298 21.41 11.48 -4.66
CA ALA A 298 21.99 10.50 -5.59
C ALA A 298 21.23 10.41 -6.92
N LYS A 299 19.99 10.91 -6.98
CA LYS A 299 19.22 11.05 -8.22
C LYS A 299 19.75 12.17 -9.13
N ASP A 300 20.47 13.12 -8.56
CA ASP A 300 21.04 14.29 -9.24
C ASP A 300 20.02 15.07 -10.10
N ALA A 301 18.78 15.17 -9.62
CA ALA A 301 17.72 15.85 -10.32
C ALA A 301 17.87 17.39 -10.20
N PRO A 302 17.53 18.15 -11.26
CA PRO A 302 17.62 19.61 -11.23
C PRO A 302 16.56 20.27 -10.34
N ILE A 303 15.48 19.57 -10.01
CA ILE A 303 14.46 20.01 -9.04
C ILE A 303 14.50 19.06 -7.86
N LEU A 304 14.67 19.59 -6.65
CA LEU A 304 14.69 18.82 -5.41
C LEU A 304 13.57 19.29 -4.49
N ILE A 305 12.77 18.35 -3.99
CA ILE A 305 11.72 18.59 -2.98
C ILE A 305 12.15 17.89 -1.70
N LEU A 306 12.23 18.64 -0.61
CA LEU A 306 12.53 18.12 0.72
C LEU A 306 11.36 18.40 1.66
N ASP A 307 10.67 17.36 2.10
CA ASP A 307 9.55 17.45 3.03
C ASP A 307 10.00 17.17 4.46
N GLU A 308 10.12 18.23 5.26
CA GLU A 308 10.65 18.22 6.63
C GLU A 308 11.98 17.46 6.81
N PRO A 309 13.00 17.69 5.97
CA PRO A 309 14.20 16.87 5.94
C PRO A 309 15.03 16.92 7.24
N THR A 310 14.81 17.91 8.09
CA THR A 310 15.64 18.15 9.29
C THR A 310 14.88 17.95 10.60
N ALA A 311 13.61 17.52 10.56
CA ALA A 311 12.77 17.40 11.75
C ALA A 311 13.32 16.43 12.81
N ALA A 312 14.07 15.41 12.38
CA ALA A 312 14.67 14.41 13.25
C ALA A 312 16.18 14.63 13.53
N LEU A 313 16.74 15.76 13.07
CA LEU A 313 18.16 16.09 13.22
C LEU A 313 18.38 17.00 14.43
N ASP A 314 19.53 16.82 15.08
CA ASP A 314 20.08 17.80 16.02
C ASP A 314 20.50 19.08 15.26
N ALA A 315 20.60 20.19 15.98
CA ALA A 315 20.82 21.51 15.38
C ALA A 315 22.16 21.64 14.64
N GLN A 316 23.21 20.94 15.08
CA GLN A 316 24.53 21.02 14.45
C GLN A 316 24.52 20.27 13.11
N THR A 317 24.00 19.04 13.11
CA THR A 317 23.87 18.24 11.88
C THR A 317 22.92 18.90 10.88
N GLU A 318 21.81 19.47 11.35
CA GLU A 318 20.88 20.23 10.50
C GLU A 318 21.59 21.39 9.76
N LEU A 319 22.35 22.22 10.48
CA LEU A 319 23.06 23.35 9.89
C LEU A 319 24.07 22.92 8.82
N GLU A 320 24.77 21.80 9.08
CA GLU A 320 25.75 21.26 8.15
C GLU A 320 25.10 20.70 6.88
N VAL A 321 24.03 19.92 7.03
CA VAL A 321 23.24 19.39 5.91
C VAL A 321 22.71 20.53 5.04
N LEU A 322 22.15 21.58 5.63
CA LEU A 322 21.64 22.74 4.87
C LEU A 322 22.74 23.49 4.13
N ARG A 323 23.92 23.64 4.74
CA ARG A 323 25.07 24.26 4.09
C ARG A 323 25.55 23.44 2.89
N ASN A 324 25.59 22.12 3.03
CA ASN A 324 25.96 21.20 1.96
C ASN A 324 24.91 21.20 0.85
N LEU A 325 23.62 21.19 1.21
CA LEU A 325 22.51 21.30 0.26
C LEU A 325 22.52 22.62 -0.50
N LYS A 326 22.87 23.74 0.14
CA LYS A 326 22.98 25.04 -0.53
C LYS A 326 24.07 25.03 -1.60
N ARG A 327 25.23 24.43 -1.31
CA ARG A 327 26.34 24.27 -2.27
C ARG A 327 25.98 23.30 -3.39
N TRP A 328 25.39 22.16 -3.05
CA TRP A 328 24.93 21.18 -4.04
C TRP A 328 23.80 21.73 -4.91
N GLY A 329 22.97 22.61 -4.35
CA GLY A 329 21.84 23.25 -5.01
C GLY A 329 22.22 24.35 -6.00
N GLU A 330 23.51 24.68 -6.17
CA GLU A 330 23.95 25.62 -7.20
C GLU A 330 23.51 25.12 -8.59
N GLY A 331 22.67 25.91 -9.27
CA GLY A 331 22.07 25.54 -10.56
C GLY A 331 20.85 24.58 -10.47
N ARG A 332 20.32 24.31 -9.27
CA ARG A 332 19.14 23.48 -9.04
C ARG A 332 18.03 24.30 -8.38
N CYS A 333 16.77 23.90 -8.56
CA CYS A 333 15.63 24.49 -7.87
C CYS A 333 15.28 23.63 -6.66
N VAL A 334 15.45 24.17 -5.45
CA VAL A 334 15.21 23.41 -4.21
C VAL A 334 13.96 23.94 -3.52
N PHE A 335 12.98 23.06 -3.34
CA PHE A 335 11.81 23.30 -2.51
C PHE A 335 12.00 22.62 -1.16
N LEU A 336 11.73 23.37 -0.09
CA LEU A 336 11.87 22.88 1.26
C LEU A 336 10.58 23.14 2.04
N ILE A 337 9.86 22.09 2.41
CA ILE A 337 8.76 22.21 3.37
C ILE A 337 9.35 22.10 4.77
N THR A 338 9.18 23.12 5.60
CA THR A 338 9.74 23.13 6.96
C THR A 338 8.93 24.02 7.89
N HIS A 339 8.96 23.69 9.17
CA HIS A 339 8.50 24.54 10.27
C HIS A 339 9.70 25.10 11.07
N ARG A 340 10.94 24.67 10.78
CA ARG A 340 12.13 25.06 11.54
C ARG A 340 12.67 26.43 11.13
N LEU A 341 12.64 27.39 12.06
CA LEU A 341 13.10 28.77 11.85
C LEU A 341 14.56 28.86 11.37
N SER A 342 15.45 28.02 11.90
CA SER A 342 16.86 27.94 11.48
C SER A 342 16.99 27.76 9.97
N THR A 343 16.11 26.96 9.40
CA THR A 343 16.10 26.66 7.98
C THR A 343 15.39 27.74 7.17
N ILE A 344 14.25 28.23 7.66
CA ILE A 344 13.48 29.31 7.02
C ILE A 344 14.35 30.56 6.82
N ARG A 345 15.20 30.89 7.81
CA ARG A 345 16.12 32.03 7.75
C ARG A 345 17.18 31.93 6.66
N GLN A 346 17.53 30.72 6.22
CA GLN A 346 18.59 30.51 5.22
C GLN A 346 18.06 30.40 3.78
N ALA A 347 16.74 30.29 3.62
CA ALA A 347 16.11 30.22 2.32
C ALA A 347 16.15 31.58 1.59
N ASP A 348 16.32 31.54 0.28
CA ASP A 348 16.39 32.75 -0.55
C ASP A 348 14.98 33.34 -0.77
N ASN A 349 13.95 32.48 -0.84
CA ASN A 349 12.55 32.84 -0.86
C ASN A 349 11.76 32.01 0.17
N VAL A 350 10.76 32.62 0.80
CA VAL A 350 9.86 31.97 1.76
C VAL A 350 8.42 32.20 1.31
N ILE A 351 7.65 31.13 1.23
CA ILE A 351 6.23 31.13 0.85
C ILE A 351 5.43 30.65 2.05
N CYS A 352 4.60 31.54 2.59
CA CYS A 352 3.72 31.24 3.71
C CYS A 352 2.32 30.90 3.19
N LEU A 353 1.92 29.63 3.39
CA LEU A 353 0.60 29.12 3.04
C LEU A 353 -0.31 29.09 4.27
N ARG A 354 -1.52 29.63 4.13
CA ARG A 354 -2.59 29.51 5.12
C ARG A 354 -3.91 29.31 4.38
N ASP A 355 -4.71 28.34 4.84
CA ASP A 355 -6.03 28.02 4.27
C ASP A 355 -6.00 27.88 2.73
N GLY A 356 -4.97 27.20 2.20
CA GLY A 356 -4.81 26.96 0.77
C GLY A 356 -4.42 28.18 -0.06
N ARG A 357 -4.01 29.30 0.55
CA ARG A 357 -3.60 30.54 -0.14
C ARG A 357 -2.22 30.98 0.29
N ILE A 358 -1.49 31.63 -0.61
CA ILE A 358 -0.25 32.32 -0.25
C ILE A 358 -0.61 33.62 0.45
N VAL A 359 -0.24 33.74 1.73
CA VAL A 359 -0.47 34.95 2.55
C VAL A 359 0.76 35.85 2.67
N ALA A 360 1.93 35.33 2.30
CA ALA A 360 3.18 36.08 2.25
C ALA A 360 4.20 35.35 1.36
N GLU A 361 4.96 36.12 0.60
CA GLU A 361 6.09 35.66 -0.21
C GLU A 361 7.25 36.66 -0.14
N GLY A 362 8.47 36.16 -0.02
CA GLY A 362 9.70 36.96 -0.01
C GLY A 362 10.77 36.40 0.92
N SER A 363 11.88 37.12 1.07
CA SER A 363 12.93 36.71 2.01
C SER A 363 12.47 36.81 3.46
N HIS A 364 13.05 36.01 4.34
CA HIS A 364 12.73 36.03 5.77
C HIS A 364 12.76 37.45 6.37
N ALA A 365 13.82 38.20 6.08
CA ALA A 365 14.00 39.56 6.59
C ALA A 365 12.90 40.51 6.12
N LEU A 366 12.52 40.44 4.83
CA LEU A 366 11.45 41.26 4.27
C LEU A 366 10.09 40.92 4.88
N LEU A 367 9.80 39.63 5.03
CA LEU A 367 8.52 39.15 5.55
C LEU A 367 8.33 39.45 7.04
N MET A 368 9.40 39.43 7.84
CA MET A 368 9.36 39.85 9.24
C MET A 368 8.96 41.34 9.37
N THR A 369 9.32 42.20 8.42
CA THR A 369 8.91 43.61 8.43
C THR A 369 7.51 43.81 7.84
N ASN A 370 7.21 43.15 6.72
CA ASN A 370 6.08 43.53 5.87
C ASN A 370 4.83 42.66 6.05
N SER A 371 4.91 41.51 6.72
CA SER A 371 3.77 40.59 6.86
C SER A 371 3.44 40.28 8.32
N VAL A 372 2.27 40.76 8.76
CA VAL A 372 1.70 40.41 10.08
C VAL A 372 1.38 38.91 10.14
N ALA A 373 0.85 38.33 9.06
CA ALA A 373 0.50 36.91 9.00
C ALA A 373 1.74 36.01 9.16
N TYR A 374 2.85 36.38 8.49
CA TYR A 374 4.11 35.66 8.61
C TYR A 374 4.72 35.79 10.01
N ARG A 375 4.75 36.99 10.59
CA ARG A 375 5.20 37.19 11.97
C ARG A 375 4.42 36.35 12.96
N GLY A 376 3.08 36.36 12.88
CA GLY A 376 2.25 35.55 13.76
C GLY A 376 2.48 34.04 13.60
N PHE A 377 2.83 33.56 12.40
CA PHE A 377 3.28 32.18 12.21
C PHE A 377 4.60 31.91 12.93
N ILE A 378 5.59 32.79 12.81
CA ILE A 378 6.89 32.64 13.49
C ILE A 378 6.74 32.70 15.01
N GLU A 379 5.91 33.60 15.54
CA GLU A 379 5.62 33.69 16.98
C GLU A 379 4.97 32.41 17.51
N ALA A 380 3.97 31.87 16.78
CA ALA A 380 3.31 30.63 17.15
C ALA A 380 4.29 29.43 17.14
N GLU A 381 5.22 29.40 16.20
CA GLU A 381 6.17 28.30 16.04
C GLU A 381 7.35 28.37 17.03
N THR A 382 7.78 29.58 17.41
CA THR A 382 8.93 29.78 18.31
C THR A 382 8.55 29.96 19.77
N GLY A 383 7.29 30.27 20.06
CA GLY A 383 6.83 30.63 21.41
C GLY A 383 7.46 31.92 21.95
N GLN A 384 8.10 32.74 21.11
CA GLN A 384 8.68 34.03 21.47
C GLN A 384 7.97 35.17 20.72
N PRO A 385 7.57 36.26 21.40
CA PRO A 385 7.00 37.43 20.73
C PRO A 385 8.05 38.13 19.84
N ALA A 386 7.62 38.64 18.68
CA ALA A 386 8.49 39.20 17.64
C ALA A 386 9.26 40.47 18.06
#